data_AF-A0A3S0JDA3-F1
#
_entry.id   AF-A0A3S0JDA3-F1
#
_cell.length_a   1.000
_cell.length_b   1.000
_cell.length_c   1.000
_cell.angle_alpha   90.00
_cell.angle_beta   90.00
_cell.angle_gamma   90.00
#
_symmetry.space_group_name_H-M   'P 1'
#
loop_
_entity.id
_entity.type
_entity.pdbx_description
1 polymer ?
#
loop_
_entity_poly.entity_id
_entity_poly.type
_entity_poly.pdbx_seq_one_letter_code
_entity_poly.pdbx_strand_id
1 'polypeptide(L)'
;MKRTSWYSLLLAAGLLAACDQPEEGLIVCETEAPVSSVTEFHRVFAPPTQVFEASSSRSTAVQLTDGSRLTVPAGAFARLDGTPVSGSVELRVQALTRPVDMLLGGLPSMTNARPLETAGQLHLSAWLPGSAVPLRLRPGHSIAVDMPQAPTAPASNLMQWKGVPVTSSTLTFTEDTVRVHFDATSSRFRTRVYTDSLGWFNLGRYWTSAPADTTLLRVDVGGDAAARVYLLPTQRSGVFLMRWNSQTRLMELYGVPAGTELKIIVLRAQAGQVLVGAERVTLRSGTIYRPALQAMNAQPAADFIRQF
;
A
#
# COMPACT_ATOMS: atom_id res chain seq x y z
N MET A 1 51.21 36.38 -68.53
CA MET A 1 50.02 36.03 -67.70
C MET A 1 50.47 35.98 -66.24
N LYS A 2 50.33 37.10 -65.50
CA LYS A 2 49.44 37.28 -64.31
C LYS A 2 49.61 36.16 -63.26
N ARG A 3 49.99 36.35 -61.99
CA ARG A 3 50.10 37.49 -61.04
C ARG A 3 50.97 36.99 -59.87
N THR A 4 52.08 37.64 -59.52
CA THR A 4 52.28 38.56 -58.37
C THR A 4 51.75 38.12 -57.00
N SER A 5 52.73 37.93 -56.11
CA SER A 5 52.71 37.91 -54.64
C SER A 5 51.91 39.05 -53.99
N TRP A 6 51.28 38.77 -52.83
CA TRP A 6 51.25 39.68 -51.68
C TRP A 6 50.69 39.04 -50.39
N TYR A 7 51.52 39.10 -49.34
CA TYR A 7 51.28 39.46 -47.93
C TYR A 7 50.12 38.89 -47.09
N SER A 8 50.55 38.40 -45.92
CA SER A 8 50.03 38.71 -44.57
C SER A 8 48.65 38.21 -44.17
N LEU A 9 48.51 37.53 -43.03
CA LEU A 9 48.26 38.18 -41.73
C LEU A 9 47.93 37.13 -40.67
N LEU A 10 48.42 37.40 -39.46
CA LEU A 10 48.05 36.79 -38.19
C LEU A 10 46.53 36.83 -37.96
N LEU A 11 45.98 35.72 -37.47
CA LEU A 11 44.69 35.71 -36.77
C LEU A 11 44.81 34.76 -35.57
N ALA A 12 45.27 35.34 -34.46
CA ALA A 12 44.99 34.83 -33.13
C ALA A 12 43.53 35.19 -32.80
N ALA A 13 42.64 34.21 -32.90
CA ALA A 13 41.27 34.32 -32.39
C ALA A 13 41.25 33.72 -30.98
N GLY A 14 40.94 34.57 -30.00
CA GLY A 14 40.87 34.21 -28.60
C GLY A 14 39.80 33.16 -28.33
N LEU A 15 40.18 32.13 -27.58
CA LEU A 15 39.28 31.26 -26.84
C LEU A 15 38.68 32.09 -25.70
N LEU A 16 37.54 32.73 -25.95
CA LEU A 16 36.66 33.19 -24.89
C LEU A 16 36.03 31.94 -24.26
N ALA A 17 36.52 31.57 -23.08
CA ALA A 17 35.83 30.67 -22.17
C ALA A 17 34.49 31.31 -21.81
N ALA A 18 33.40 30.74 -22.32
CA ALA A 18 32.06 30.99 -21.81
C ALA A 18 31.96 30.32 -20.43
N CYS A 19 32.13 31.11 -19.37
CA CYS A 19 31.62 30.74 -18.06
C CYS A 19 30.12 31.05 -18.06
N ASP A 20 29.29 30.02 -18.27
CA ASP A 20 27.89 30.08 -17.86
C ASP A 20 27.88 30.27 -16.34
N GLN A 21 27.27 31.37 -15.89
CA GLN A 21 27.04 31.61 -14.47
C GLN A 21 25.93 30.63 -14.03
N PRO A 22 26.15 29.78 -13.02
CA PRO A 22 25.03 29.08 -12.40
C PRO A 22 24.17 30.12 -11.69
N GLU A 23 22.92 30.26 -12.12
CA GLU A 23 21.92 30.97 -11.33
C GLU A 23 21.91 30.37 -9.92
N GLU A 24 21.97 31.25 -8.91
CA GLU A 24 21.85 30.90 -7.50
C GLU A 24 20.42 30.42 -7.19
N GLY A 25 20.08 29.24 -7.71
CA GLY A 25 19.04 28.39 -7.16
C GLY A 25 19.63 27.71 -5.95
N LEU A 26 19.21 28.12 -4.76
CA LEU A 26 19.53 27.42 -3.52
C LEU A 26 19.01 25.99 -3.66
N ILE A 27 19.89 25.02 -3.98
CA ILE A 27 19.56 23.60 -3.89
C ILE A 27 19.42 23.32 -2.40
N VAL A 28 18.19 23.47 -1.89
CA VAL A 28 17.82 22.88 -0.62
C VAL A 28 17.88 21.38 -0.86
N CYS A 29 19.01 20.77 -0.52
CA CYS A 29 19.09 19.34 -0.29
C CYS A 29 18.17 19.07 0.90
N GLU A 30 16.88 18.87 0.62
CA GLU A 30 15.93 18.40 1.61
C GLU A 30 16.46 17.05 2.07
N THR A 31 17.12 17.07 3.22
CA THR A 31 17.72 15.88 3.81
C THR A 31 16.53 15.07 4.27
N GLU A 32 16.21 14.01 3.52
CA GLU A 32 15.09 13.13 3.87
C GLU A 32 15.20 12.74 5.33
N ALA A 33 14.14 13.00 6.09
CA ALA A 33 14.12 12.72 7.51
C ALA A 33 14.44 11.23 7.74
N PRO A 34 15.38 10.89 8.63
CA PRO A 34 15.76 9.51 8.86
C PRO A 34 14.57 8.72 9.40
N VAL A 35 14.32 7.55 8.82
CA VAL A 35 13.28 6.64 9.29
C VAL A 35 13.84 5.80 10.44
N SER A 36 13.27 5.96 11.63
CA SER A 36 13.75 5.31 12.87
C SER A 36 13.13 3.93 13.13
N SER A 37 12.05 3.57 12.42
CA SER A 37 11.36 2.29 12.59
C SER A 37 10.69 1.83 11.29
N VAL A 38 10.41 0.54 11.17
CA VAL A 38 9.62 0.01 10.03
C VAL A 38 8.18 0.55 10.04
N THR A 39 7.63 0.89 11.21
CA THR A 39 6.29 1.52 11.30
C THR A 39 6.31 2.92 10.69
N GLU A 40 7.37 3.69 10.95
CA GLU A 40 7.58 5.01 10.38
C GLU A 40 7.81 4.92 8.86
N PHE A 41 8.56 3.91 8.39
CA PHE A 41 8.70 3.61 6.96
C PHE A 41 7.33 3.47 6.30
N HIS A 42 6.44 2.66 6.90
CA HIS A 42 5.11 2.46 6.36
C HIS A 42 4.27 3.74 6.37
N ARG A 43 4.38 4.56 7.43
CA ARG A 43 3.68 5.84 7.51
C ARG A 43 4.08 6.80 6.39
N VAL A 44 5.37 6.86 6.06
CA VAL A 44 5.92 7.77 5.04
C VAL A 44 5.58 7.29 3.62
N PHE A 45 5.64 5.99 3.35
CA PHE A 45 5.49 5.44 1.99
C PHE A 45 4.14 4.79 1.70
N ALA A 46 3.21 4.79 2.64
CA ALA A 46 1.84 4.39 2.37
C ALA A 46 1.25 5.21 1.20
N PRO A 47 0.42 4.60 0.34
CA PRO A 47 -0.31 5.35 -0.67
C PRO A 47 -1.06 6.54 -0.08
N PRO A 48 -1.12 7.68 -0.78
CA PRO A 48 -1.73 8.88 -0.22
C PRO A 48 -3.23 8.69 0.00
N THR A 49 -3.75 9.41 0.99
CA THR A 49 -5.20 9.54 1.20
C THR A 49 -5.74 10.59 0.22
N GLN A 50 -6.75 10.22 -0.55
CA GLN A 50 -7.49 11.12 -1.44
C GLN A 50 -8.63 11.79 -0.66
N VAL A 51 -8.79 13.09 -0.83
CA VAL A 51 -9.79 13.90 -0.13
C VAL A 51 -10.82 14.41 -1.13
N PHE A 52 -12.09 14.25 -0.78
CA PHE A 52 -13.22 14.65 -1.61
C PHE A 52 -14.25 15.40 -0.78
N GLU A 53 -15.06 16.21 -1.46
CA GLU A 53 -16.22 16.86 -0.86
C GLU A 53 -17.50 16.09 -1.19
N ALA A 54 -18.25 15.69 -0.16
CA ALA A 54 -19.57 15.09 -0.26
C ALA A 54 -20.64 16.03 0.30
N SER A 55 -21.79 16.12 -0.36
CA SER A 55 -22.91 16.93 0.12
C SER A 55 -23.89 16.11 0.95
N SER A 56 -24.37 16.66 2.06
CA SER A 56 -25.50 16.10 2.80
C SER A 56 -26.85 16.27 2.09
N SER A 57 -26.98 17.18 1.11
CA SER A 57 -28.25 17.46 0.43
C SER A 57 -28.50 16.63 -0.83
N ARG A 58 -27.47 15.94 -1.35
CA ARG A 58 -27.57 15.13 -2.57
C ARG A 58 -26.59 13.97 -2.57
N SER A 59 -26.90 12.93 -3.36
CA SER A 59 -25.95 11.85 -3.58
C SER A 59 -24.68 12.38 -4.26
N THR A 60 -23.52 11.96 -3.79
CA THR A 60 -22.21 12.34 -4.35
C THR A 60 -21.48 11.09 -4.82
N ALA A 61 -20.98 11.10 -6.06
CA ALA A 61 -20.10 10.05 -6.56
C ALA A 61 -18.67 10.59 -6.68
N VAL A 62 -17.69 9.86 -6.16
CA VAL A 62 -16.28 10.20 -6.23
C VAL A 62 -15.51 9.09 -6.95
N GLN A 63 -14.50 9.50 -7.72
CA GLN A 63 -13.66 8.60 -8.50
C GLN A 63 -12.24 8.68 -7.96
N LEU A 64 -11.68 7.54 -7.59
CA LEU A 64 -10.30 7.42 -7.12
C LEU A 64 -9.35 7.25 -8.31
N THR A 65 -8.08 7.59 -8.07
CA THR A 65 -6.97 7.39 -9.01
C THR A 65 -6.74 5.95 -9.44
N ASP A 66 -7.13 4.96 -8.63
CA ASP A 66 -7.03 3.53 -8.95
C ASP A 66 -8.19 3.01 -9.83
N GLY A 67 -9.15 3.88 -10.20
CA GLY A 67 -10.33 3.50 -10.96
C GLY A 67 -11.52 3.06 -10.10
N SER A 68 -11.40 3.03 -8.77
CA SER A 68 -12.50 2.77 -7.85
C SER A 68 -13.47 3.93 -7.77
N ARG A 69 -14.78 3.64 -7.70
CA ARG A 69 -15.85 4.64 -7.58
C ARG A 69 -16.61 4.42 -6.28
N LEU A 70 -16.85 5.50 -5.54
CA LEU A 70 -17.68 5.47 -4.34
C LEU A 70 -18.90 6.35 -4.56
N THR A 71 -20.07 5.87 -4.15
CA THR A 71 -21.31 6.65 -4.16
C THR A 71 -21.83 6.80 -2.74
N VAL A 72 -21.77 8.03 -2.24
CA VAL A 72 -22.26 8.44 -0.93
C VAL A 72 -23.69 8.96 -1.09
N PRO A 73 -24.70 8.36 -0.44
CA PRO A 73 -26.06 8.86 -0.51
C PRO A 73 -26.23 10.20 0.21
N ALA A 74 -27.27 10.95 -0.15
CA ALA A 74 -27.63 12.18 0.57
C ALA A 74 -27.84 11.89 2.07
N GLY A 75 -27.43 12.81 2.92
CA GLY A 75 -27.64 12.72 4.36
C GLY A 75 -26.99 11.50 5.01
N ALA A 76 -25.96 10.89 4.41
CA ALA A 76 -25.35 9.65 4.91
C ALA A 76 -24.63 9.78 6.26
N PHE A 77 -24.23 10.99 6.66
CA PHE A 77 -23.35 11.20 7.80
C PHE A 77 -24.03 11.89 8.98
N ALA A 78 -23.56 11.57 10.17
CA ALA A 78 -23.91 12.22 11.42
C ALA A 78 -22.66 12.39 12.28
N ARG A 79 -22.75 13.29 13.27
CA ARG A 79 -21.78 13.36 14.36
C ARG A 79 -21.79 12.06 15.17
N LEU A 80 -20.76 11.89 16.00
CA LEU A 80 -20.64 10.70 16.85
C LEU A 80 -21.81 10.55 17.83
N ASP A 81 -22.39 11.67 18.28
CA ASP A 81 -23.60 11.70 19.13
C ASP A 81 -24.89 11.33 18.37
N GLY A 82 -24.85 11.21 17.04
CA GLY A 82 -26.01 10.89 16.18
C GLY A 82 -26.71 12.09 15.56
N THR A 83 -26.30 13.31 15.90
CA THR A 83 -26.83 14.53 15.29
C THR A 83 -26.54 14.53 13.78
N PRO A 84 -27.56 14.64 12.92
CA PRO A 84 -27.36 14.73 11.47
C PRO A 84 -26.47 15.91 11.09
N VAL A 85 -25.64 15.71 10.07
CA VAL A 85 -24.83 16.80 9.49
C VAL A 85 -25.54 17.40 8.29
N SER A 86 -25.58 18.73 8.22
CA SER A 86 -26.02 19.52 7.06
C SER A 86 -24.82 20.20 6.40
N GLY A 87 -24.94 20.53 5.11
CA GLY A 87 -23.86 21.10 4.32
C GLY A 87 -22.85 20.08 3.81
N SER A 88 -21.59 20.51 3.74
CA SER A 88 -20.46 19.77 3.17
C SER A 88 -19.83 18.80 4.18
N VAL A 89 -19.35 17.67 3.68
CA VAL A 89 -18.63 16.63 4.42
C VAL A 89 -17.34 16.34 3.67
N GLU A 90 -16.22 16.33 4.40
CA GLU A 90 -14.93 15.91 3.86
C GLU A 90 -14.83 14.38 3.94
N LEU A 91 -14.84 13.72 2.77
CA LEU A 91 -14.63 12.28 2.64
C LEU A 91 -13.16 12.01 2.33
N ARG A 92 -12.50 11.19 3.16
CA ARG A 92 -11.12 10.74 2.92
C ARG A 92 -11.07 9.25 2.61
N VAL A 93 -10.38 8.90 1.54
CA VAL A 93 -10.27 7.54 1.03
C VAL A 93 -8.80 7.19 0.77
N GLN A 94 -8.31 6.12 1.40
CA GLN A 94 -7.00 5.54 1.07
C GLN A 94 -7.23 4.16 0.43
N ALA A 95 -6.53 3.89 -0.67
CA ALA A 95 -6.68 2.65 -1.42
C ALA A 95 -5.37 1.89 -1.54
N LEU A 96 -5.38 0.61 -1.14
CA LEU A 96 -4.28 -0.34 -1.30
C LEU A 96 -4.77 -1.46 -2.23
N THR A 97 -4.73 -1.23 -3.53
CA THR A 97 -5.25 -2.18 -4.54
C THR A 97 -4.16 -3.01 -5.22
N ARG A 98 -2.89 -2.67 -5.01
CA ARG A 98 -1.74 -3.46 -5.48
C ARG A 98 -1.01 -4.08 -4.29
N PRO A 99 -0.39 -5.27 -4.45
CA PRO A 99 0.42 -5.87 -3.38
C PRO A 99 1.51 -4.93 -2.85
N VAL A 100 2.19 -4.18 -3.73
CA VAL A 100 3.22 -3.23 -3.27
C VAL A 100 2.63 -2.12 -2.39
N ASP A 101 1.42 -1.66 -2.68
CA ASP A 101 0.73 -0.64 -1.89
C ASP A 101 0.37 -1.17 -0.48
N MET A 102 -0.02 -2.44 -0.38
CA MET A 102 -0.30 -3.11 0.89
C MET A 102 0.97 -3.29 1.73
N LEU A 103 2.10 -3.67 1.10
CA LEU A 103 3.38 -3.76 1.78
C LEU A 103 3.82 -2.38 2.26
N LEU A 104 3.84 -1.38 1.38
CA LEU A 104 4.29 -0.03 1.73
C LEU A 104 3.39 0.61 2.78
N GLY A 105 2.07 0.37 2.72
CA GLY A 105 1.11 0.78 3.75
C GLY A 105 1.17 -0.03 5.05
N GLY A 106 1.98 -1.09 5.13
CA GLY A 106 2.11 -1.93 6.32
C GLY A 106 0.83 -2.69 6.68
N LEU A 107 -0.05 -2.95 5.70
CA LEU A 107 -1.36 -3.56 5.91
C LEU A 107 -1.49 -4.87 5.13
N PRO A 108 -0.96 -5.99 5.68
CA PRO A 108 -1.03 -7.29 5.03
C PRO A 108 -2.48 -7.79 4.91
N SER A 109 -2.78 -8.51 3.84
CA SER A 109 -4.08 -9.13 3.60
C SER A 109 -4.20 -10.43 4.40
N MET A 110 -4.46 -10.31 5.71
CA MET A 110 -4.50 -11.46 6.62
C MET A 110 -5.57 -11.35 7.72
N THR A 111 -6.08 -12.50 8.13
CA THR A 111 -6.95 -12.65 9.31
C THR A 111 -6.34 -13.68 10.26
N ASN A 112 -6.05 -13.30 11.52
CA ASN A 112 -5.53 -14.25 12.52
C ASN A 112 -4.39 -15.16 12.03
N ALA A 113 -3.35 -14.56 11.40
CA ALA A 113 -2.23 -15.28 10.78
C ALA A 113 -2.54 -16.10 9.51
N ARG A 114 -3.78 -16.07 9.01
CA ARG A 114 -4.19 -16.75 7.78
C ARG A 114 -4.15 -15.80 6.59
N PRO A 115 -3.43 -16.16 5.51
CA PRO A 115 -3.42 -15.42 4.26
C PRO A 115 -4.80 -15.23 3.62
N LEU A 116 -5.06 -14.02 3.13
CA LEU A 116 -6.21 -13.67 2.29
C LEU A 116 -5.72 -13.28 0.90
N GLU A 117 -6.29 -13.92 -0.12
CA GLU A 117 -6.23 -13.43 -1.50
C GLU A 117 -7.22 -12.27 -1.63
N THR A 118 -6.80 -11.14 -2.22
CA THR A 118 -7.57 -9.88 -2.13
C THR A 118 -7.69 -9.13 -3.45
N ALA A 119 -8.83 -8.50 -3.66
CA ALA A 119 -9.07 -7.52 -4.73
C ALA A 119 -8.68 -6.08 -4.33
N GLY A 120 -8.32 -5.86 -3.06
CA GLY A 120 -7.89 -4.56 -2.56
C GLY A 120 -8.40 -4.27 -1.15
N GLN A 121 -7.80 -3.25 -0.56
CA GLN A 121 -8.15 -2.74 0.76
C GLN A 121 -8.44 -1.25 0.66
N LEU A 122 -9.49 -0.79 1.32
CA LEU A 122 -9.88 0.62 1.34
C LEU A 122 -10.04 1.08 2.79
N HIS A 123 -9.54 2.27 3.09
CA HIS A 123 -9.85 3.00 4.30
C HIS A 123 -10.81 4.13 3.97
N LEU A 124 -11.98 4.13 4.59
CA LEU A 124 -12.96 5.21 4.46
C LEU A 124 -13.11 5.95 5.77
N SER A 125 -13.23 7.26 5.68
CA SER A 125 -13.37 8.11 6.85
C SER A 125 -13.94 9.47 6.45
N ALA A 126 -14.63 10.14 7.37
CA ALA A 126 -15.36 11.38 7.08
C ALA A 126 -15.24 12.38 8.22
N TRP A 127 -15.16 13.67 7.89
CA TRP A 127 -14.99 14.78 8.83
C TRP A 127 -15.88 15.96 8.46
N LEU A 128 -16.14 16.83 9.44
CA LEU A 128 -16.58 18.19 9.11
C LEU A 128 -15.41 18.94 8.44
N PRO A 129 -15.63 19.62 7.30
CA PRO A 129 -14.59 20.33 6.57
C PRO A 129 -13.78 21.28 7.46
N GLY A 130 -12.45 21.25 7.33
CA GLY A 130 -11.56 22.13 8.08
C GLY A 130 -11.51 21.89 9.59
N SER A 131 -12.07 20.78 10.07
CA SER A 131 -12.09 20.44 11.50
C SER A 131 -11.44 19.09 11.79
N ALA A 132 -11.07 18.88 13.06
CA ALA A 132 -10.63 17.57 13.56
C ALA A 132 -11.79 16.67 14.03
N VAL A 133 -13.06 17.03 13.75
CA VAL A 133 -14.23 16.31 14.26
C VAL A 133 -14.61 15.18 13.29
N PRO A 134 -14.41 13.90 13.67
CA PRO A 134 -14.79 12.78 12.82
C PRO A 134 -16.32 12.60 12.79
N LEU A 135 -16.81 12.08 11.68
CA LEU A 135 -18.19 11.71 11.46
C LEU A 135 -18.34 10.20 11.40
N ARG A 136 -19.58 9.74 11.56
CA ARG A 136 -19.97 8.36 11.32
C ARG A 136 -21.03 8.30 10.23
N LEU A 137 -21.14 7.13 9.59
CA LEU A 137 -22.32 6.82 8.81
C LEU A 137 -23.54 6.75 9.74
N ARG A 138 -24.70 7.21 9.25
CA ARG A 138 -25.97 7.08 9.95
C ARG A 138 -26.50 5.65 9.83
N PRO A 139 -27.19 5.13 10.87
CA PRO A 139 -27.91 3.88 10.76
C PRO A 139 -28.80 3.84 9.50
N GLY A 140 -28.83 2.69 8.84
CA GLY A 140 -29.60 2.47 7.61
C GLY A 140 -29.00 3.09 6.34
N HIS A 141 -27.85 3.77 6.42
CA HIS A 141 -27.14 4.28 5.25
C HIS A 141 -25.92 3.42 4.94
N SER A 142 -25.52 3.41 3.66
CA SER A 142 -24.33 2.71 3.20
C SER A 142 -23.66 3.46 2.06
N ILE A 143 -22.34 3.38 1.97
CA ILE A 143 -21.59 3.86 0.79
C ILE A 143 -21.48 2.71 -0.19
N ALA A 144 -21.95 2.92 -1.43
CA ALA A 144 -21.74 1.94 -2.49
C ALA A 144 -20.30 2.06 -3.01
N VAL A 145 -19.62 0.93 -3.14
CA VAL A 145 -18.22 0.84 -3.58
C VAL A 145 -18.19 -0.02 -4.83
N ASP A 146 -17.52 0.48 -5.86
CA ASP A 146 -17.35 -0.18 -7.14
C ASP A 146 -15.86 -0.14 -7.54
N MET A 147 -15.15 -1.26 -7.45
CA MET A 147 -13.70 -1.36 -7.66
C MET A 147 -13.37 -2.13 -8.94
N PRO A 148 -12.41 -1.67 -9.76
CA PRO A 148 -11.94 -2.46 -10.89
C PRO A 148 -11.20 -3.72 -10.41
N GLN A 149 -11.28 -4.80 -11.19
CA GLN A 149 -10.49 -5.99 -10.93
C GLN A 149 -9.03 -5.77 -11.33
N ALA A 150 -8.12 -5.91 -10.37
CA ALA A 150 -6.68 -5.97 -10.66
C ALA A 150 -6.31 -7.29 -11.37
N PRO A 151 -5.27 -7.33 -12.23
CA PRO A 151 -4.94 -8.51 -13.03
C PRO A 151 -4.77 -9.82 -12.25
N THR A 152 -4.26 -9.76 -11.03
CA THR A 152 -4.02 -10.93 -10.16
C THR A 152 -5.07 -11.09 -9.06
N ALA A 153 -6.13 -10.27 -9.07
CA ALA A 153 -7.22 -10.36 -8.11
C ALA A 153 -8.19 -11.49 -8.47
N PRO A 154 -8.74 -12.21 -7.48
CA PRO A 154 -9.66 -13.31 -7.72
C PRO A 154 -11.00 -12.80 -8.24
N ALA A 155 -11.51 -13.38 -9.33
CA ALA A 155 -12.76 -12.97 -9.96
C ALA A 155 -14.02 -13.40 -9.19
N SER A 156 -13.93 -14.23 -8.15
CA SER A 156 -15.10 -14.81 -7.49
C SER A 156 -14.85 -15.23 -6.04
N ASN A 157 -15.96 -15.46 -5.32
CA ASN A 157 -15.99 -15.91 -3.92
C ASN A 157 -15.31 -14.94 -2.94
N LEU A 158 -15.31 -13.65 -3.27
CA LEU A 158 -14.85 -12.61 -2.36
C LEU A 158 -15.89 -12.33 -1.30
N MET A 159 -15.39 -12.05 -0.11
CA MET A 159 -16.14 -11.59 1.05
C MET A 159 -15.59 -10.24 1.45
N GLN A 160 -16.43 -9.44 2.09
CA GLN A 160 -15.96 -8.24 2.75
C GLN A 160 -15.35 -8.64 4.09
N TRP A 161 -14.26 -7.98 4.45
CA TRP A 161 -13.63 -8.14 5.75
C TRP A 161 -13.47 -6.77 6.38
N LYS A 162 -13.90 -6.63 7.62
CA LYS A 162 -13.76 -5.41 8.41
C LYS A 162 -12.42 -5.41 9.13
N GLY A 163 -11.71 -4.30 9.03
CA GLY A 163 -10.48 -4.11 9.78
C GLY A 163 -10.74 -3.80 11.24
N VAL A 164 -10.08 -4.55 12.12
CA VAL A 164 -10.20 -4.48 13.58
C VAL A 164 -8.81 -4.27 14.17
N PRO A 165 -8.55 -3.17 14.88
CA PRO A 165 -7.30 -2.95 15.58
C PRO A 165 -7.04 -4.09 16.58
N VAL A 166 -5.85 -4.67 16.54
CA VAL A 166 -5.34 -5.62 17.53
C VAL A 166 -4.46 -4.89 18.55
N THR A 167 -3.69 -3.91 18.07
CA THR A 167 -2.90 -2.97 18.88
C THR A 167 -3.08 -1.56 18.30
N SER A 168 -2.42 -0.56 18.88
CA SER A 168 -2.43 0.81 18.35
C SER A 168 -1.85 0.93 16.93
N SER A 169 -1.02 -0.02 16.48
CA SER A 169 -0.31 0.03 15.21
C SER A 169 -0.50 -1.22 14.34
N THR A 170 -1.37 -2.15 14.75
CA THR A 170 -1.60 -3.41 14.02
C THR A 170 -3.09 -3.66 13.92
N LEU A 171 -3.52 -4.02 12.72
CA LEU A 171 -4.89 -4.35 12.39
C LEU A 171 -4.97 -5.80 11.90
N THR A 172 -6.09 -6.46 12.18
CA THR A 172 -6.46 -7.73 11.55
C THR A 172 -7.82 -7.60 10.88
N PHE A 173 -8.09 -8.47 9.91
CA PHE A 173 -9.38 -8.50 9.23
C PHE A 173 -10.30 -9.53 9.88
N THR A 174 -11.55 -9.17 10.09
CA THR A 174 -12.63 -10.04 10.55
C THR A 174 -13.68 -10.14 9.44
N GLU A 175 -14.21 -11.33 9.22
CA GLU A 175 -15.20 -11.54 8.16
C GLU A 175 -16.44 -10.69 8.41
N ASP A 176 -16.92 -10.02 7.37
CA ASP A 176 -18.16 -9.26 7.38
C ASP A 176 -19.26 -10.04 6.64
N THR A 177 -20.51 -9.81 7.03
CA THR A 177 -21.68 -10.45 6.40
C THR A 177 -22.04 -9.83 5.06
N VAL A 178 -21.44 -8.67 4.73
CA VAL A 178 -21.66 -7.98 3.46
C VAL A 178 -21.15 -8.81 2.28
N ARG A 179 -22.03 -8.98 1.30
CA ARG A 179 -21.71 -9.68 0.04
C ARG A 179 -20.96 -8.77 -0.93
N VAL A 180 -19.94 -9.34 -1.56
CA VAL A 180 -19.26 -8.74 -2.71
C VAL A 180 -19.83 -9.38 -3.98
N HIS A 181 -20.30 -8.55 -4.91
CA HIS A 181 -20.77 -8.99 -6.21
C HIS A 181 -19.72 -8.70 -7.27
N PHE A 182 -19.34 -9.69 -8.06
CA PHE A 182 -18.47 -9.49 -9.22
C PHE A 182 -19.32 -9.38 -10.49
N ASP A 183 -19.18 -8.25 -11.17
CA ASP A 183 -19.73 -8.01 -12.50
C ASP A 183 -18.68 -8.38 -13.54
N ALA A 184 -18.86 -9.55 -14.18
CA ALA A 184 -17.94 -10.07 -15.17
C ALA A 184 -17.94 -9.30 -16.49
N THR A 185 -19.00 -8.54 -16.81
CA THR A 185 -19.08 -7.75 -18.04
C THR A 185 -18.20 -6.51 -17.96
N SER A 186 -18.12 -5.91 -16.77
CA SER A 186 -17.28 -4.73 -16.53
C SER A 186 -15.96 -5.05 -15.82
N SER A 187 -15.77 -6.30 -15.38
CA SER A 187 -14.66 -6.74 -14.53
C SER A 187 -14.53 -5.89 -13.26
N ARG A 188 -15.65 -5.75 -12.52
CA ARG A 188 -15.70 -4.91 -11.32
C ARG A 188 -16.32 -5.61 -10.12
N PHE A 189 -15.83 -5.27 -8.94
CA PHE A 189 -16.38 -5.69 -7.66
C PHE A 189 -17.29 -4.61 -7.08
N ARG A 190 -18.53 -4.96 -6.78
CA ARG A 190 -19.53 -4.09 -6.17
C ARG A 190 -19.84 -4.56 -4.76
N THR A 191 -19.74 -3.65 -3.79
CA THR A 191 -20.11 -3.90 -2.39
C THR A 191 -20.72 -2.64 -1.75
N ARG A 192 -21.09 -2.74 -0.48
CA ARG A 192 -21.59 -1.63 0.33
C ARG A 192 -20.88 -1.59 1.68
N VAL A 193 -20.55 -0.40 2.14
CA VAL A 193 -19.98 -0.18 3.46
C VAL A 193 -21.07 0.39 4.36
N TYR A 194 -21.44 -0.36 5.40
CA TYR A 194 -22.47 -0.02 6.39
C TYR A 194 -21.87 0.43 7.74
N THR A 195 -22.70 0.95 8.65
CA THR A 195 -22.34 1.23 10.06
C THR A 195 -22.01 -0.09 10.78
N ASP A 196 -20.96 -0.24 11.61
CA ASP A 196 -20.56 0.59 12.76
C ASP A 196 -19.11 1.11 12.73
N SER A 197 -18.49 1.26 11.56
CA SER A 197 -17.22 1.99 11.47
C SER A 197 -16.85 2.25 10.02
N LEU A 198 -16.82 3.53 9.66
CA LEU A 198 -15.82 4.00 8.71
C LEU A 198 -14.45 3.52 9.20
N GLY A 199 -13.64 2.98 8.30
CA GLY A 199 -12.34 2.42 8.62
C GLY A 199 -11.83 1.56 7.48
N TRP A 200 -10.92 0.65 7.81
CA TRP A 200 -10.38 -0.32 6.87
C TRP A 200 -11.39 -1.43 6.56
N PHE A 201 -11.51 -1.78 5.29
CA PHE A 201 -12.08 -3.04 4.86
C PHE A 201 -11.29 -3.62 3.70
N ASN A 202 -11.39 -4.93 3.53
CA ASN A 202 -10.71 -5.70 2.51
C ASN A 202 -11.74 -6.53 1.73
N LEU A 203 -11.60 -6.63 0.41
CA LEU A 203 -12.39 -7.54 -0.41
C LEU A 203 -11.54 -8.77 -0.69
N GLY A 204 -11.74 -9.84 0.08
CA GLY A 204 -10.83 -10.98 0.05
C GLY A 204 -11.52 -12.32 0.26
N ARG A 205 -10.76 -13.37 0.02
CA ARG A 205 -11.13 -14.74 0.37
C ARG A 205 -9.93 -15.40 1.01
N TYR A 206 -10.17 -16.48 1.75
CA TYR A 206 -9.06 -17.31 2.22
C TYR A 206 -8.21 -17.77 1.04
N TRP A 207 -6.89 -17.65 1.18
CA TRP A 207 -5.94 -18.14 0.19
C TRP A 207 -6.08 -19.65 -0.03
N THR A 208 -6.27 -20.39 1.06
CA THR A 208 -6.52 -21.83 1.10
C THR A 208 -7.73 -22.13 1.99
N SER A 209 -8.61 -23.01 1.52
CA SER A 209 -9.74 -23.52 2.30
C SER A 209 -9.30 -24.52 3.37
N ALA A 210 -8.19 -25.23 3.16
CA ALA A 210 -7.64 -26.23 4.08
C ALA A 210 -6.20 -25.87 4.50
N PRO A 211 -6.00 -25.29 5.71
CA PRO A 211 -4.67 -24.93 6.20
C PRO A 211 -3.73 -26.13 6.42
N ALA A 212 -4.28 -27.34 6.56
CA ALA A 212 -3.51 -28.55 6.83
C ALA A 212 -2.56 -28.96 5.69
N ASP A 213 -2.85 -28.55 4.45
CA ASP A 213 -2.04 -28.89 3.26
C ASP A 213 -0.94 -27.85 2.98
N THR A 214 -0.59 -27.04 3.98
CA THR A 214 0.27 -25.87 3.78
C THR A 214 1.66 -26.08 4.34
N THR A 215 2.63 -25.44 3.70
CA THR A 215 4.02 -25.54 4.09
C THR A 215 4.32 -24.51 5.18
N LEU A 216 5.07 -24.93 6.20
CA LEU A 216 5.69 -23.99 7.13
C LEU A 216 6.84 -23.28 6.41
N LEU A 217 6.61 -22.02 6.06
CA LEU A 217 7.65 -21.16 5.52
C LEU A 217 8.48 -20.58 6.66
N ARG A 218 9.82 -20.60 6.49
CA ARG A 218 10.78 -20.04 7.44
C ARG A 218 11.73 -19.07 6.75
N VAL A 219 11.89 -17.89 7.33
CA VAL A 219 12.88 -16.89 6.91
C VAL A 219 13.77 -16.57 8.10
N ASP A 220 15.08 -16.69 7.89
CA ASP A 220 16.09 -16.35 8.86
C ASP A 220 16.53 -14.89 8.65
N VAL A 221 16.31 -14.08 9.67
CA VAL A 221 16.61 -12.64 9.69
C VAL A 221 17.74 -12.31 10.66
N GLY A 222 18.62 -13.28 10.94
CA GLY A 222 19.75 -13.11 11.86
C GLY A 222 19.33 -12.94 13.32
N GLY A 223 18.16 -13.47 13.69
CA GLY A 223 17.64 -13.43 15.04
C GLY A 223 17.00 -12.11 15.46
N ASP A 224 16.72 -11.18 14.53
CA ASP A 224 16.07 -9.91 14.82
C ASP A 224 14.54 -10.02 14.81
N ALA A 225 13.93 -9.96 15.99
CA ALA A 225 12.47 -9.98 16.16
C ALA A 225 11.76 -8.70 15.66
N ALA A 226 12.49 -7.59 15.48
CA ALA A 226 11.94 -6.32 15.01
C ALA A 226 11.84 -6.25 13.47
N ALA A 227 12.49 -7.16 12.76
CA ALA A 227 12.35 -7.27 11.32
C ALA A 227 10.89 -7.57 10.92
N ARG A 228 10.49 -7.11 9.74
CA ARG A 228 9.21 -7.44 9.11
C ARG A 228 9.48 -8.20 7.83
N VAL A 229 8.87 -9.37 7.70
CA VAL A 229 9.03 -10.21 6.50
C VAL A 229 7.69 -10.33 5.81
N TYR A 230 7.63 -9.79 4.60
CA TYR A 230 6.48 -9.78 3.72
C TYR A 230 6.63 -10.82 2.63
N LEU A 231 5.53 -11.49 2.30
CA LEU A 231 5.43 -12.46 1.22
C LEU A 231 4.43 -11.95 0.19
N LEU A 232 4.88 -11.81 -1.05
CA LEU A 232 4.08 -11.32 -2.16
C LEU A 232 4.02 -12.43 -3.20
N PRO A 233 2.88 -13.14 -3.33
CA PRO A 233 2.70 -14.09 -4.42
C PRO A 233 2.79 -13.42 -5.78
N THR A 234 3.44 -14.08 -6.74
CA THR A 234 3.65 -13.51 -8.08
C THR A 234 2.43 -13.67 -8.98
N GLN A 235 1.64 -14.73 -8.76
CA GLN A 235 0.51 -15.11 -9.62
C GLN A 235 -0.86 -14.78 -9.04
N ARG A 236 -0.93 -14.25 -7.81
CA ARG A 236 -2.17 -13.91 -7.12
C ARG A 236 -1.97 -12.67 -6.27
N SER A 237 -3.06 -11.95 -6.02
CA SER A 237 -3.03 -10.71 -5.25
C SER A 237 -3.10 -10.95 -3.74
N GLY A 238 -2.12 -10.43 -3.00
CA GLY A 238 -2.08 -10.43 -1.54
C GLY A 238 -0.70 -10.10 -1.01
N VAL A 239 -0.64 -9.74 0.28
CA VAL A 239 0.61 -9.54 1.02
C VAL A 239 0.47 -10.21 2.37
N PHE A 240 1.38 -11.11 2.69
CA PHE A 240 1.34 -11.83 3.97
C PHE A 240 2.53 -11.41 4.83
N LEU A 241 2.25 -11.11 6.09
CA LEU A 241 3.26 -10.81 7.10
C LEU A 241 3.57 -12.07 7.90
N MET A 242 4.84 -12.46 7.93
CA MET A 242 5.31 -13.55 8.77
C MET A 242 5.39 -13.12 10.24
N ARG A 243 5.30 -14.08 11.16
CA ARG A 243 5.39 -13.85 12.60
C ARG A 243 6.71 -14.34 13.16
N TRP A 244 7.27 -13.58 14.09
CA TRP A 244 8.45 -14.01 14.84
C TRP A 244 8.10 -15.19 15.76
N ASN A 245 8.89 -16.26 15.68
CA ASN A 245 8.86 -17.37 16.63
C ASN A 245 10.09 -17.30 17.55
N SER A 246 9.86 -17.05 18.85
CA SER A 246 10.95 -16.91 19.83
C SER A 246 11.70 -18.20 20.13
N GLN A 247 11.09 -19.36 19.92
CA GLN A 247 11.71 -20.67 20.16
C GLN A 247 12.69 -21.02 19.04
N THR A 248 12.27 -20.84 17.79
CA THR A 248 13.12 -21.13 16.62
C THR A 248 14.03 -19.97 16.25
N ARG A 249 13.73 -18.76 16.73
CA ARG A 249 14.39 -17.49 16.34
C ARG A 249 14.28 -17.20 14.84
N LEU A 250 13.18 -17.63 14.23
CA LEU A 250 12.89 -17.46 12.80
C LEU A 250 11.57 -16.71 12.61
N MET A 251 11.42 -16.10 11.43
CA MET A 251 10.12 -15.63 10.95
C MET A 251 9.38 -16.80 10.31
N GLU A 252 8.14 -17.02 10.72
CA GLU A 252 7.35 -18.19 10.34
C GLU A 252 5.95 -17.81 9.83
N LEU A 253 5.47 -18.55 8.83
CA LEU A 253 4.09 -18.46 8.36
C LEU A 253 3.61 -19.82 7.85
N TYR A 254 2.35 -20.14 8.15
CA TYR A 254 1.61 -21.27 7.58
C TYR A 254 0.55 -20.74 6.60
N GLY A 255 -0.08 -21.61 5.83
CA GLY A 255 -1.20 -21.22 4.97
C GLY A 255 -0.86 -21.07 3.49
N VAL A 256 0.42 -21.20 3.12
CA VAL A 256 0.89 -21.10 1.73
C VAL A 256 1.29 -22.49 1.20
N PRO A 257 0.72 -22.97 0.09
CA PRO A 257 1.06 -24.27 -0.50
C PRO A 257 2.50 -24.33 -1.04
N ALA A 258 3.13 -25.50 -0.98
CA ALA A 258 4.39 -25.75 -1.68
C ALA A 258 4.24 -25.50 -3.19
N GLY A 259 5.33 -25.10 -3.85
CA GLY A 259 5.32 -24.74 -5.27
C GLY A 259 4.81 -23.32 -5.56
N THR A 260 4.26 -22.60 -4.57
CA THR A 260 3.86 -21.20 -4.76
C THR A 260 5.09 -20.34 -5.04
N GLU A 261 5.04 -19.56 -6.12
CA GLU A 261 6.04 -18.54 -6.43
C GLU A 261 5.77 -17.27 -5.61
N LEU A 262 6.79 -16.82 -4.89
CA LEU A 262 6.71 -15.69 -3.96
C LEU A 262 7.91 -14.76 -4.16
N LYS A 263 7.69 -13.47 -3.88
CA LYS A 263 8.72 -12.51 -3.52
C LYS A 263 8.74 -12.41 -2.00
N ILE A 264 9.89 -12.65 -1.39
CA ILE A 264 10.15 -12.40 0.04
C ILE A 264 10.78 -11.02 0.13
N ILE A 265 10.19 -10.13 0.93
CA ILE A 265 10.78 -8.83 1.26
C ILE A 265 11.01 -8.76 2.77
N VAL A 266 12.23 -8.46 3.18
CA VAL A 266 12.61 -8.23 4.58
C VAL A 266 12.87 -6.74 4.76
N LEU A 267 12.22 -6.14 5.76
CA LEU A 267 12.46 -4.76 6.18
C LEU A 267 12.93 -4.73 7.62
N ARG A 268 13.99 -3.96 7.87
CA ARG A 268 14.50 -3.66 9.20
C ARG A 268 14.96 -2.20 9.23
N ALA A 269 14.63 -1.48 10.29
CA ALA A 269 15.14 -0.14 10.51
C ALA A 269 16.33 -0.19 11.46
N GLN A 270 17.45 0.44 11.10
CA GLN A 270 18.66 0.49 11.92
C GLN A 270 19.42 1.78 11.66
N ALA A 271 19.75 2.53 12.72
CA ALA A 271 20.58 3.73 12.67
C ALA A 271 20.14 4.77 11.61
N GLY A 272 18.83 4.98 11.44
CA GLY A 272 18.26 5.92 10.48
C GLY A 272 18.22 5.43 9.03
N GLN A 273 18.69 4.20 8.77
CA GLN A 273 18.60 3.52 7.48
C GLN A 273 17.57 2.38 7.51
N VAL A 274 17.16 1.97 6.32
CA VAL A 274 16.33 0.78 6.11
C VAL A 274 17.21 -0.30 5.49
N LEU A 275 17.33 -1.42 6.19
CA LEU A 275 17.90 -2.64 5.65
C LEU A 275 16.78 -3.36 4.88
N VAL A 276 16.98 -3.54 3.58
CA VAL A 276 16.04 -4.24 2.70
C VAL A 276 16.70 -5.51 2.18
N GLY A 277 16.01 -6.65 2.31
CA GLY A 277 16.35 -7.88 1.61
C GLY A 277 15.22 -8.30 0.70
N ALA A 278 15.54 -8.80 -0.48
CA ALA A 278 14.52 -9.27 -1.41
C ALA A 278 15.00 -10.53 -2.15
N GLU A 279 14.11 -11.52 -2.25
CA GLU A 279 14.40 -12.79 -2.91
C GLU A 279 13.15 -13.30 -3.63
N ARG A 280 13.30 -13.80 -4.86
CA ARG A 280 12.23 -14.53 -5.57
C ARG A 280 12.44 -16.01 -5.37
N VAL A 281 11.41 -16.71 -4.90
CA VAL A 281 11.51 -18.11 -4.52
C VAL A 281 10.30 -18.90 -5.00
N THR A 282 10.52 -20.18 -5.29
CA THR A 282 9.45 -21.18 -5.31
C THR A 282 9.43 -21.88 -3.96
N LEU A 283 8.28 -21.89 -3.29
CA LEU A 283 8.18 -22.44 -1.94
C LEU A 283 8.49 -23.94 -1.93
N ARG A 284 9.44 -24.35 -1.08
CA ARG A 284 9.80 -25.75 -0.87
C ARG A 284 9.68 -26.10 0.61
N SER A 285 9.12 -27.27 0.90
CA SER A 285 8.96 -27.74 2.27
C SER A 285 10.31 -27.90 2.96
N GLY A 286 10.39 -27.45 4.21
CA GLY A 286 11.59 -27.56 5.05
C GLY A 286 12.74 -26.60 4.70
N THR A 287 12.61 -25.77 3.67
CA THR A 287 13.66 -24.80 3.29
C THR A 287 13.59 -23.56 4.19
N ILE A 288 14.76 -23.09 4.63
CA ILE A 288 14.92 -21.82 5.35
C ILE A 288 15.56 -20.81 4.39
N TYR A 289 14.85 -19.73 4.10
CA TYR A 289 15.31 -18.67 3.20
C TYR A 289 16.09 -17.60 3.96
N ARG A 290 17.08 -17.00 3.28
CA ARG A 290 18.02 -16.02 3.86
C ARG A 290 18.25 -14.85 2.89
N PRO A 291 17.26 -13.98 2.66
CA PRO A 291 17.44 -12.82 1.80
C PRO A 291 18.60 -11.95 2.28
N ALA A 292 19.53 -11.63 1.39
CA ALA A 292 20.65 -10.75 1.72
C ALA A 292 20.14 -9.32 1.98
N LEU A 293 20.49 -8.75 3.13
CA LEU A 293 20.08 -7.39 3.50
C LEU A 293 21.06 -6.36 2.96
N GLN A 294 20.52 -5.29 2.39
CA GLN A 294 21.25 -4.13 1.89
C GLN A 294 20.78 -2.88 2.63
N ALA A 295 21.72 -2.07 3.14
CA ALA A 295 21.40 -0.81 3.77
C ALA A 295 21.08 0.24 2.72
N MET A 296 19.93 0.90 2.87
CA MET A 296 19.43 1.92 1.97
C MET A 296 18.83 3.08 2.77
N ASN A 297 18.83 4.27 2.17
CA ASN A 297 17.98 5.35 2.65
C ASN A 297 16.51 5.00 2.41
N ALA A 298 15.61 5.72 3.08
CA ALA A 298 14.19 5.43 3.11
C ALA A 298 13.55 5.45 1.70
N GLN A 299 13.74 6.52 0.93
CA GLN A 299 13.15 6.62 -0.41
C GLN A 299 13.72 5.59 -1.40
N PRO A 300 15.06 5.40 -1.53
CA PRO A 300 15.61 4.33 -2.36
C PRO A 300 15.10 2.93 -1.99
N ALA A 301 14.90 2.65 -0.70
CA ALA A 301 14.29 1.40 -0.25
C ALA A 301 12.85 1.25 -0.76
N ALA A 302 12.04 2.30 -0.66
CA ALA A 302 10.67 2.29 -1.18
C ALA A 302 10.63 2.11 -2.71
N ASP A 303 11.52 2.78 -3.44
CA ASP A 303 11.62 2.65 -4.90
C ASP A 303 12.09 1.27 -5.34
N PHE A 304 13.05 0.68 -4.63
CA PHE A 304 13.47 -0.69 -4.84
C PHE A 304 12.29 -1.66 -4.67
N ILE A 305 11.50 -1.51 -3.61
CA ILE A 305 10.31 -2.34 -3.35
C ILE A 305 9.26 -2.19 -4.46
N ARG A 306 9.07 -0.97 -5.01
CA ARG A 306 8.13 -0.72 -6.13
C ARG A 306 8.51 -1.45 -7.41
N GLN A 307 9.80 -1.66 -7.64
CA GLN A 307 10.32 -2.30 -8.85
C GLN A 307 10.42 -3.83 -8.73
N PHE A 308 10.54 -4.34 -7.49
CA PHE A 308 10.81 -5.76 -7.23
C PHE A 308 9.62 -6.68 -7.49
#